data_AF-A0A7X7TW67-F1
#
_entry.id   AF-A0A7X7TW67-F1
#
_cell.length_a   1.000
_cell.length_b   1.000
_cell.length_c   1.000
_cell.angle_alpha   90.00
_cell.angle_beta   90.00
_cell.angle_gamma   90.00
#
_symmetry.space_group_name_H-M   'P 1'
#
loop_
_entity.id
_entity.type
_entity.pdbx_description
1 polymer ?
#
loop_
_entity_poly.entity_id
_entity_poly.type
_entity_poly.pdbx_seq_one_letter_code
_entity_poly.pdbx_strand_id
1 'polypeptide(L)' 'MRDLIILLVFFVAGIFIIKLLWIWTIPEIFPGAVDSGLIVKNIRWFSALKLSILFSMIAGVARISKK' A
#
# COMPACT_ATOMS: atom_id res chain seq x y z
N MET A 1 -4.50 21.69 13.48
CA MET A 1 -4.04 20.58 14.36
C MET A 1 -4.86 19.30 14.11
N ARG A 2 -6.19 19.32 14.27
CA ARG A 2 -7.07 18.17 14.00
C ARG A 2 -6.89 17.54 12.62
N ASP A 3 -6.87 18.36 11.57
CA ASP A 3 -6.81 17.83 10.19
C ASP A 3 -5.46 17.18 9.86
N LEU A 4 -4.36 17.70 10.44
CA LEU A 4 -3.03 17.09 10.38
C LEU A 4 -2.98 15.73 11.06
N ILE A 5 -3.64 15.58 12.21
CA ILE A 5 -3.73 14.30 12.94
C ILE A 5 -4.47 13.27 12.10
N ILE A 6 -5.61 13.65 11.50
CA ILE A 6 -6.40 12.76 10.65
C ILE A 6 -5.55 12.30 9.44
N LEU A 7 -4.88 13.23 8.77
CA LEU A 7 -4.04 12.93 7.61
C LEU A 7 -2.90 11.97 7.98
N LEU A 8 -2.24 12.21 9.12
CA LEU A 8 -1.19 11.33 9.65
C LEU A 8 -1.73 9.92 9.94
N VAL A 9 -2.90 9.81 10.59
CA VAL A 9 -3.52 8.51 10.90
C VAL A 9 -3.85 7.74 9.63
N PHE A 10 -4.45 8.38 8.64
CA PHE A 10 -4.75 7.74 7.35
C PHE A 10 -3.48 7.32 6.60
N PHE A 11 -2.43 8.14 6.66
CA PHE A 11 -1.16 7.81 6.04
C PHE A 11 -0.51 6.57 6.68
N VAL A 12 -0.41 6.56 8.00
CA VAL A 12 0.14 5.42 8.75
C VAL A 12 -0.74 4.18 8.51
N ALA A 13 -2.06 4.29 8.67
CA ALA A 13 -2.99 3.19 8.43
C ALA A 13 -2.87 2.65 7.00
N GLY A 14 -2.71 3.51 5.99
CA GLY A 14 -2.51 3.11 4.60
C GLY A 14 -1.28 2.23 4.41
N ILE A 15 -0.15 2.55 5.05
CA ILE A 15 1.07 1.73 5.01
C ILE A 15 0.81 0.34 5.61
N PHE A 16 0.13 0.29 6.76
CA PHE A 16 -0.22 -0.97 7.42
C PHE A 16 -1.16 -1.83 6.58
N ILE A 17 -2.22 -1.21 6.03
CA ILE A 17 -3.20 -1.88 5.16
C ILE A 17 -2.49 -2.49 3.95
N ILE A 18 -1.63 -1.73 3.27
CA ILE A 18 -0.91 -2.23 2.10
C ILE A 18 -0.01 -3.41 2.47
N LYS A 19 0.71 -3.33 3.59
CA LYS A 19 1.60 -4.41 4.02
C LYS A 19 0.81 -5.68 4.37
N LEU A 20 -0.35 -5.52 5.01
CA LEU A 20 -1.23 -6.63 5.39
C LEU A 20 -1.85 -7.29 4.15
N LEU A 21 -2.40 -6.47 3.25
CA LEU A 21 -2.94 -6.94 1.98
C LEU A 21 -1.85 -7.59 1.11
N TRP A 22 -0.62 -7.09 1.13
CA TRP A 22 0.48 -7.71 0.39
C TRP A 22 0.74 -9.14 0.86
N ILE A 23 0.89 -9.34 2.17
CA ILE A 23 1.18 -10.66 2.75
C ILE A 23 0.07 -11.67 2.47
N TRP A 24 -1.17 -11.20 2.40
CA TRP A 24 -2.31 -12.05 2.13
C TRP A 24 -2.50 -12.32 0.63
N THR A 25 -2.57 -11.26 -0.18
CA THR A 25 -2.96 -11.35 -1.59
C THR A 25 -1.84 -11.79 -2.52
N ILE A 26 -0.60 -11.33 -2.32
CA ILE A 26 0.48 -11.61 -3.28
C ILE A 26 0.88 -13.09 -3.32
N PRO A 27 1.02 -13.80 -2.19
CA PRO A 27 1.29 -15.23 -2.21
C PRO A 27 0.15 -16.05 -2.82
N GLU A 28 -1.11 -15.60 -2.68
CA GLU A 28 -2.27 -16.29 -3.27
C GLU A 28 -2.34 -16.10 -4.79
N ILE A 29 -2.05 -14.90 -5.30
CA ILE A 29 -2.09 -14.61 -6.74
C ILE A 29 -0.84 -15.18 -7.46
N PHE A 30 0.31 -15.13 -6.80
CA PHE A 30 1.60 -15.48 -7.42
C PHE A 30 2.40 -16.51 -6.59
N PRO A 31 1.82 -17.69 -6.28
CA PRO A 31 2.46 -18.68 -5.41
C PRO A 31 3.82 -19.13 -5.94
N GLY A 32 3.89 -19.56 -7.21
CA GLY A 32 5.14 -20.04 -7.81
C GLY A 32 6.22 -18.96 -7.95
N ALA A 33 5.85 -17.68 -8.06
CA ALA A 33 6.81 -16.57 -8.12
C ALA A 33 7.36 -16.21 -6.73
N VAL A 34 6.55 -16.38 -5.69
CA VAL A 34 7.01 -16.24 -4.30
C VAL A 34 7.92 -17.41 -3.91
N ASP A 35 7.58 -18.64 -4.29
CA ASP A 35 8.37 -19.84 -3.99
C ASP A 35 9.72 -19.85 -4.71
N SER A 36 9.76 -19.34 -5.94
CA SER A 36 11.02 -19.17 -6.71
C SER A 36 11.85 -17.96 -6.26
N GLY A 37 11.38 -17.19 -5.28
CA GLY A 37 12.09 -16.03 -4.74
C GLY A 37 12.11 -14.80 -5.67
N LEU A 38 11.33 -14.82 -6.76
CA LEU A 38 11.19 -13.69 -7.69
C LEU A 38 10.36 -12.56 -7.07
N ILE A 39 9.44 -12.90 -6.16
CA ILE A 39 8.61 -11.95 -5.43
C ILE A 39 8.76 -12.18 -3.94
N VAL A 40 8.98 -11.10 -3.18
CA VAL A 40 9.05 -11.18 -1.73
C VAL A 40 7.66 -11.32 -1.10
N LYS A 41 7.47 -12.38 -0.31
CA LYS A 41 6.26 -12.58 0.52
C LYS A 41 6.06 -11.43 1.52
N ASN A 42 7.15 -11.00 2.15
CA ASN A 42 7.17 -9.94 3.15
C ASN A 42 7.87 -8.70 2.59
N ILE A 43 7.10 -7.66 2.25
CA ILE A 43 7.69 -6.39 1.83
C ILE A 43 8.28 -5.61 3.00
N ARG A 44 9.37 -4.89 2.72
CA ARG A 44 9.96 -3.93 3.66
C ARG A 44 9.00 -2.75 3.88
N TRP A 45 9.08 -2.13 5.05
CA TRP A 45 8.30 -0.94 5.40
C TRP A 45 8.45 0.19 4.37
N PHE A 46 9.67 0.40 3.87
CA PHE A 46 9.94 1.41 2.85
C PHE A 46 9.27 1.10 1.51
N SER A 47 9.09 -0.17 1.16
CA SER A 47 8.36 -0.56 -0.06
C SER A 47 6.86 -0.32 0.10
N ALA A 48 6.29 -0.63 1.28
CA ALA A 48 4.89 -0.34 1.60
C ALA A 48 4.60 1.18 1.55
N LEU A 49 5.54 2.00 2.03
CA LEU A 49 5.48 3.47 1.93
C LEU A 49 5.44 3.96 0.47
N LYS A 50 6.29 3.40 -0.41
CA LYS A 50 6.26 3.77 -1.83
C LYS A 50 4.91 3.44 -2.48
N LEU A 51 4.37 2.26 -2.17
CA LEU A 51 3.05 1.83 -2.65
C LEU A 51 1.92 2.72 -2.11
N SER A 52 1.98 3.14 -0.84
CA SER A 52 0.96 4.04 -0.28
C SER A 52 0.96 5.39 -0.98
N ILE A 53 2.14 5.92 -1.33
CA ILE A 53 2.26 7.16 -2.10
C ILE A 53 1.61 6.98 -3.48
N LEU A 54 1.97 5.91 -4.21
CA LEU A 54 1.40 5.64 -5.54
C LEU A 54 -0.13 5.51 -5.52
N PHE A 55 -0.68 4.75 -4.57
CA PHE A 55 -2.15 4.62 -4.45
C PHE A 55 -2.81 5.94 -4.03
N SER A 56 -2.17 6.73 -3.17
CA SER A 56 -2.68 8.05 -2.80
C SER A 56 -2.71 9.02 -3.99
N MET A 57 -1.71 8.96 -4.88
CA MET A 57 -1.70 9.73 -6.12
C MET A 57 -2.84 9.31 -7.05
N ILE A 58 -3.05 8.01 -7.25
CA ILE A 58 -4.16 7.49 -8.07
C ILE A 58 -5.52 7.93 -7.50
N ALA A 59 -5.71 7.80 -6.19
CA ALA A 59 -6.94 8.25 -5.52
C ALA A 59 -7.13 9.78 -5.63
N GLY A 60 -6.04 10.55 -5.51
CA GLY A 60 -6.04 11.99 -5.70
C GLY A 60 -6.49 12.39 -7.11
N VAL A 61 -5.92 11.76 -8.14
CA VAL A 61 -6.30 11.98 -9.55
C VAL A 61 -7.77 11.59 -9.79
N ALA A 62 -8.21 10.44 -9.29
CA ALA A 62 -9.61 9.98 -9.42
C ALA A 62 -10.61 10.96 -8.77
N ARG A 63 -10.21 11.64 -7.69
CA ARG A 63 -11.03 12.65 -7.03
C ARG A 63 -11.08 13.97 -7.82
N ILE A 64 -9.95 14.39 -8.41
CA ILE A 64 -9.89 15.60 -9.24
C ILE A 64 -10.80 15.45 -10.47
N SER A 65 -10.83 14.28 -11.10
CA SER A 65 -11.67 14.02 -12.28
C SER A 65 -13.18 14.10 -12.01
N LYS A 66 -13.63 14.01 -10.75
CA LYS A 66 -15.05 14.07 -10.38
C LYS A 66 -15.53 15.48 -10.00
N LYS A 67 -14.65 16.47 -10.00
CA LYS A 67 -14.95 17.86 -9.65
C LYS A 67 -15.01 18.71 -10.91
#